data_AF-A0AB39LYV7-F1
#
_entry.id   AF-A0AB39LYV7-F1
#
_cell.length_a   1.000
_cell.length_b   1.000
_cell.length_c   1.000
_cell.angle_alpha   90.00
_cell.angle_beta   90.00
_cell.angle_gamma   90.00
#
_symmetry.space_group_name_H-M   'P 1'
#
loop_
_entity.id
_entity.type
_entity.pdbx_description
1 polymer ?
#
loop_
_entity_poly.entity_id
_entity_poly.type
_entity_poly.pdbx_seq_one_letter_code
_entity_poly.pdbx_strand_id
1 'polypeptide(L)'
;MTASHRPDGSGDDAAHLRELLPDAPEWDLTPARRLHHRDVLLREIDRERTAAPTPATPAPRRRWLRPVLLLPATAMALAGALTLTLPGTEQEPGAEAEATGARHAAANGVVLTLDRIAAASMAVDVEPVRDDQFVYVRSLVRSNEGTFDGTVKLGAPHRREIWVSQDSAPITRIGVIRESGKGVPLSGQRIPVETAAPDGSAGQGVPAGIDRPTYQWLAGLPTDTDALRALLYDRTRPLDDESKDQAVFRKIGDLLNETVMPPANAAALYRTVATIPGVRVTPDATDAAGRHGIGITREETGTATRDEWIFDRNSFTLLGSRSYLTHTTGTRPSTLYNSTAVLETGVVDRDDRVPTEE
;
A
#
# COMPACT_ATOMS: atom_id res chain seq x y z
N MET A 1 29.09 51.67 -31.30
CA MET A 1 28.38 50.42 -31.61
C MET A 1 28.92 49.35 -30.66
N THR A 2 28.40 49.25 -29.44
CA THR A 2 27.35 48.30 -29.01
C THR A 2 27.66 46.84 -29.31
N ALA A 3 28.07 46.10 -28.27
CA ALA A 3 27.48 44.81 -27.88
C ALA A 3 28.04 44.40 -26.50
N SER A 4 27.32 44.74 -25.43
CA SER A 4 27.53 44.14 -24.11
C SER A 4 27.01 42.70 -24.16
N HIS A 5 27.91 41.73 -24.08
CA HIS A 5 27.56 40.33 -23.85
C HIS A 5 27.39 40.14 -22.34
N ARG A 6 26.15 39.89 -21.92
CA ARG A 6 25.79 39.54 -20.54
C ARG A 6 25.96 38.01 -20.44
N PRO A 7 26.85 37.46 -19.60
CA PRO A 7 26.85 36.02 -19.38
C PRO A 7 25.59 35.65 -18.60
N ASP A 8 24.95 34.60 -19.09
CA ASP A 8 23.68 34.04 -18.68
C ASP A 8 23.83 33.38 -17.30
N GLY A 9 23.35 34.05 -16.25
CA GLY A 9 23.52 33.64 -14.84
C GLY A 9 22.62 32.49 -14.38
N SER A 10 22.13 31.64 -15.29
CA SER A 10 21.19 30.56 -14.94
C SER A 10 21.87 29.22 -14.63
N GLY A 11 23.12 29.03 -15.09
CA GLY A 11 23.87 27.78 -14.92
C GLY A 11 24.54 27.63 -13.55
N ASP A 12 25.15 28.71 -13.04
CA ASP A 12 25.88 28.71 -11.77
C ASP A 12 24.93 28.64 -10.56
N ASP A 13 23.76 29.28 -10.64
CA ASP A 13 22.77 29.28 -9.56
C ASP A 13 22.23 27.87 -9.27
N ALA A 14 22.00 27.05 -10.30
CA ALA A 14 21.50 25.68 -10.14
C ALA A 14 22.54 24.69 -9.58
N ALA A 15 23.83 24.99 -9.77
CA ALA A 15 24.93 24.22 -9.18
C ALA A 15 25.18 24.66 -7.74
N HIS A 16 25.15 25.97 -7.47
CA HIS A 16 25.32 26.53 -6.12
C HIS A 16 24.15 26.16 -5.18
N LEU A 17 22.92 26.09 -5.71
CA LEU A 17 21.75 25.63 -4.94
C LEU A 17 21.81 24.13 -4.59
N ARG A 18 22.50 23.29 -5.39
CA ARG A 18 22.70 21.87 -5.04
C ARG A 18 23.68 21.67 -3.89
N GLU A 19 24.67 22.55 -3.76
CA GLU A 19 25.70 22.48 -2.72
C GLU A 19 25.18 22.99 -1.35
N LEU A 20 24.11 23.79 -1.36
CA LEU A 20 23.45 24.34 -0.17
C LEU A 20 22.29 23.47 0.35
N LEU A 21 21.83 22.51 -0.44
CA LEU A 21 20.81 21.55 -0.03
C LEU A 21 21.50 20.33 0.58
N PRO A 22 21.12 19.90 1.79
CA PRO A 22 21.60 18.61 2.30
C PRO A 22 21.20 17.51 1.30
N ASP A 23 22.08 16.53 1.08
CA ASP A 23 21.77 15.34 0.29
C ASP A 23 20.44 14.77 0.79
N ALA A 24 19.40 14.87 -0.06
CA ALA A 24 18.11 14.32 0.28
C ALA A 24 18.29 12.81 0.43
N PRO A 25 17.82 12.17 1.51
CA PRO A 25 17.89 10.73 1.62
C PRO A 25 17.16 10.13 0.42
N GLU A 26 17.88 9.36 -0.40
CA GLU A 26 17.28 8.60 -1.49
C GLU A 26 16.37 7.53 -0.90
N TRP A 27 15.08 7.85 -0.78
CA TRP A 27 14.07 6.87 -0.44
C TRP A 27 13.77 6.01 -1.67
N ASP A 28 14.21 4.76 -1.62
CA ASP A 28 13.91 3.77 -2.65
C ASP A 28 12.44 3.32 -2.55
N LEU A 29 11.57 4.12 -3.15
CA LEU A 29 10.13 3.89 -3.22
C LEU A 29 9.80 3.12 -4.49
N THR A 30 8.96 2.09 -4.38
CA THR A 30 8.34 1.41 -5.54
C THR A 30 7.76 2.44 -6.50
N PRO A 31 7.84 2.26 -7.84
CA PRO A 31 7.41 3.28 -8.82
C PRO A 31 5.99 3.82 -8.60
N ALA A 32 5.05 2.98 -8.15
CA ALA A 32 3.68 3.37 -7.82
C ALA A 32 3.59 4.31 -6.61
N ARG A 33 4.39 4.07 -5.56
CA ARG A 33 4.54 5.01 -4.43
C ARG A 33 5.27 6.27 -4.87
N ARG A 34 6.30 6.15 -5.71
CA ARG A 34 7.04 7.30 -6.24
C ARG A 34 6.13 8.28 -7.00
N LEU A 35 5.17 7.77 -7.77
CA LEU A 35 4.14 8.59 -8.42
C LEU A 35 3.18 9.26 -7.41
N HIS A 36 2.67 8.51 -6.43
CA HIS A 36 1.83 9.09 -5.39
C HIS A 36 2.54 10.21 -4.61
N HIS A 37 3.81 9.99 -4.24
CA HIS A 37 4.62 10.97 -3.54
C HIS A 37 5.03 12.16 -4.43
N ARG A 38 5.28 11.93 -5.73
CA ARG A 38 5.49 13.00 -6.72
C ARG A 38 4.26 13.90 -6.81
N ASP A 39 3.06 13.32 -6.87
CA ASP A 39 1.82 14.09 -6.96
C ASP A 39 1.54 14.90 -5.68
N VAL A 40 1.90 14.37 -4.51
CA VAL A 40 1.84 15.12 -3.24
C VAL A 40 2.85 16.28 -3.23
N LEU A 41 4.08 16.07 -3.70
CA LEU A 41 5.10 17.12 -3.77
C LEU A 41 4.73 18.22 -4.76
N LEU A 42 4.18 17.86 -5.93
CA LEU A 42 3.71 18.84 -6.92
C LEU A 42 2.55 19.69 -6.38
N ARG A 43 1.65 19.10 -5.58
CA ARG A 43 0.60 19.86 -4.89
C ARG A 43 1.14 20.90 -3.92
N GLU A 44 2.25 20.62 -3.23
CA GLU A 44 2.84 21.55 -2.27
C GLU A 44 3.55 22.72 -2.97
N ILE A 45 4.31 22.43 -4.03
CA ILE A 45 5.00 23.45 -4.83
C ILE A 45 4.00 24.43 -5.47
N ASP A 46 2.90 23.91 -6.03
CA ASP A 46 1.87 24.76 -6.63
C ASP A 46 1.15 25.61 -5.57
N ARG A 47 0.99 25.09 -4.35
CA ARG A 47 0.37 25.80 -3.23
C ARG A 47 1.26 26.94 -2.71
N GLU A 48 2.56 26.71 -2.58
CA GLU A 48 3.53 27.75 -2.21
C GLU A 48 3.66 28.82 -3.29
N ARG A 49 3.58 28.45 -4.58
CA ARG A 49 3.64 29.40 -5.70
C ARG A 49 2.37 30.22 -5.87
N THR A 50 1.21 29.70 -5.49
CA THR A 50 -0.07 30.43 -5.55
C THR A 50 -0.42 31.16 -4.24
N ALA A 51 0.32 30.91 -3.16
CA ALA A 51 0.20 31.67 -1.92
C ALA A 51 0.78 33.08 -2.10
N ALA A 52 -0.05 34.03 -2.54
CA ALA A 52 0.28 35.44 -2.43
C ALA A 52 0.49 35.82 -0.95
N PRO A 53 1.52 36.62 -0.62
CA PRO A 53 1.76 37.05 0.76
C PRO A 53 0.53 37.81 1.27
N THR A 54 -0.17 37.20 2.22
CA THR A 54 -1.36 37.81 2.82
C THR A 54 -0.90 38.87 3.84
N PRO A 55 -1.38 40.12 3.76
CA PRO A 55 -1.00 41.14 4.74
C PRO A 55 -1.54 40.78 6.13
N ALA A 56 -0.65 40.83 7.13
CA ALA A 56 -0.98 40.60 8.53
C ALA A 56 -2.08 41.55 9.00
N THR A 57 -3.20 40.99 9.46
CA THR A 57 -4.28 41.74 10.11
C THR A 57 -4.33 41.33 11.59
N PRO A 58 -4.42 42.27 12.55
CA PRO A 58 -4.17 41.99 13.96
C PRO A 58 -5.33 41.26 14.66
N ALA A 59 -4.95 40.40 15.62
CA ALA A 59 -5.87 39.58 16.42
C ALA A 59 -6.71 40.39 17.43
N PRO A 60 -8.01 40.07 17.62
CA PRO A 60 -8.81 40.66 18.69
C PRO A 60 -8.59 39.95 20.04
N ARG A 61 -8.21 40.73 21.05
CA ARG A 61 -8.10 40.35 22.47
C ARG A 61 -9.48 40.04 23.06
N ARG A 62 -9.71 38.80 23.52
CA ARG A 62 -10.97 38.40 24.17
C ARG A 62 -10.81 38.43 25.71
N ARG A 63 -11.58 39.31 26.35
CA ARG A 63 -11.59 39.57 27.80
C ARG A 63 -12.26 38.43 28.58
N TRP A 64 -11.68 38.09 29.73
CA TRP A 64 -12.23 37.16 30.72
C TRP A 64 -13.40 37.78 31.48
N LEU A 65 -14.50 37.05 31.63
CA LEU A 65 -15.48 37.26 32.70
C LEU A 65 -15.93 35.90 33.25
N ARG A 66 -15.69 35.72 34.55
CA ARG A 66 -16.27 34.66 35.39
C ARG A 66 -17.72 35.03 35.74
N PRO A 67 -18.56 34.04 36.09
CA PRO A 67 -19.21 34.15 37.39
C PRO A 67 -19.20 32.84 38.19
N VAL A 68 -19.62 33.00 39.43
CA VAL A 68 -19.35 32.22 40.63
C VAL A 68 -20.66 31.52 41.11
N LEU A 69 -20.50 30.29 41.61
CA LEU A 69 -21.29 29.51 42.60
C LEU A 69 -22.84 29.34 42.43
N LEU A 70 -23.31 28.08 42.50
CA LEU A 70 -23.89 27.46 43.71
C LEU A 70 -24.30 25.99 43.47
N LEU A 71 -23.87 25.11 44.40
CA LEU A 71 -24.27 23.71 44.59
C LEU A 71 -25.68 23.62 45.22
N PRO A 72 -26.34 22.45 45.18
CA PRO A 72 -26.31 21.61 46.38
C PRO A 72 -26.03 20.13 46.10
N ALA A 73 -25.54 19.50 47.16
CA ALA A 73 -25.18 18.10 47.29
C ALA A 73 -26.40 17.20 47.51
N THR A 74 -26.34 15.98 46.99
CA THR A 74 -26.78 14.77 47.72
C THR A 74 -25.86 13.63 47.36
N ALA A 75 -25.16 13.13 48.38
CA ALA A 75 -24.36 11.92 48.35
C ALA A 75 -25.25 10.71 48.69
N MET A 76 -25.01 9.57 48.04
CA MET A 76 -25.01 8.28 48.73
C MET A 76 -24.08 7.32 48.01
N ALA A 77 -23.07 6.89 48.75
CA ALA A 77 -22.10 5.89 48.38
C ALA A 77 -22.73 4.49 48.37
N LEU A 78 -22.26 3.62 47.48
CA LEU A 78 -22.06 2.22 47.83
C LEU A 78 -20.90 1.65 47.05
N ALA A 79 -19.95 1.15 47.84
CA ALA A 79 -18.75 0.49 47.44
C ALA A 79 -19.06 -0.83 46.71
N GLY A 80 -18.24 -1.14 45.71
CA GLY A 80 -18.20 -2.41 45.03
C GLY A 80 -16.82 -2.62 44.42
N ALA A 81 -15.77 -2.47 45.23
CA ALA A 81 -14.46 -3.00 44.89
C ALA A 81 -14.57 -4.53 44.91
N LEU A 82 -14.71 -5.15 43.74
CA LEU A 82 -14.47 -6.59 43.62
C LEU A 82 -12.95 -6.80 43.61
N THR A 83 -12.32 -6.69 44.78
CA THR A 83 -11.04 -7.33 45.01
C THR A 83 -11.29 -8.83 45.04
N LEU A 84 -11.08 -9.49 43.89
CA LEU A 84 -10.85 -10.93 43.86
C LEU A 84 -9.53 -11.20 44.57
N THR A 85 -9.59 -11.35 45.89
CA THR A 85 -8.54 -12.00 46.66
C THR A 85 -8.58 -13.48 46.26
N LEU A 86 -7.68 -13.87 45.35
CA LEU A 86 -7.33 -15.27 45.14
C LEU A 86 -6.73 -15.83 46.44
N PRO A 87 -7.32 -16.85 47.08
CA PRO A 87 -6.53 -17.77 47.88
C PRO A 87 -5.89 -18.75 46.90
N GLY A 88 -4.57 -18.62 46.75
CA GLY A 88 -3.65 -19.59 46.13
C GLY A 88 -4.27 -20.58 45.15
N THR A 89 -4.25 -20.24 43.87
CA THR A 89 -4.25 -21.23 42.81
C THR A 89 -2.89 -21.18 42.16
N GLU A 90 -2.25 -22.35 42.13
CA GLU A 90 -1.13 -22.64 41.23
C GLU A 90 -1.37 -21.97 39.89
N GLN A 91 -0.31 -21.39 39.32
CA GLN A 91 -0.28 -20.94 37.94
C GLN A 91 -0.82 -22.07 37.05
N GLU A 92 -2.10 -22.01 36.67
CA GLU A 92 -2.78 -23.12 36.01
C GLU A 92 -2.12 -23.37 34.64
N PRO A 93 -1.58 -24.57 34.39
CA PRO A 93 -1.04 -24.93 33.07
C PRO A 93 -2.11 -24.92 31.96
N GLY A 94 -3.40 -24.84 32.32
CA GLY A 94 -4.54 -24.87 31.40
C GLY A 94 -4.69 -23.61 30.54
N ALA A 95 -4.50 -22.41 31.08
CA ALA A 95 -4.69 -21.16 30.31
C ALA A 95 -3.61 -20.98 29.22
N GLU A 96 -2.38 -21.41 29.49
CA GLU A 96 -1.28 -21.39 28.52
C GLU A 96 -1.44 -22.49 27.46
N ALA A 97 -1.94 -23.68 27.86
CA ALA A 97 -2.27 -24.77 26.94
C ALA A 97 -3.46 -24.42 26.02
N GLU A 98 -4.51 -23.77 26.53
CA GLU A 98 -5.66 -23.31 25.75
C GLU A 98 -5.27 -22.19 24.77
N ALA A 99 -4.50 -21.20 25.23
CA ALA A 99 -3.99 -20.14 24.36
C ALA A 99 -3.07 -20.70 23.26
N THR A 100 -2.26 -21.72 23.58
CA THR A 100 -1.42 -22.43 22.62
C THR A 100 -2.27 -23.21 21.63
N GLY A 101 -3.28 -23.95 22.07
CA GLY A 101 -4.21 -24.69 21.21
C GLY A 101 -4.98 -23.78 20.25
N ALA A 102 -5.48 -22.63 20.74
CA ALA A 102 -6.15 -21.63 19.91
C ALA A 102 -5.22 -21.03 18.84
N ARG A 103 -3.96 -20.73 19.18
CA ARG A 103 -2.96 -20.27 18.21
C ARG A 103 -2.65 -21.31 17.14
N HIS A 104 -2.52 -22.58 17.51
CA HIS A 104 -2.31 -23.67 16.55
C HIS A 104 -3.52 -23.85 15.62
N ALA A 105 -4.75 -23.80 16.16
CA ALA A 105 -5.96 -23.87 15.36
C ALA A 105 -6.06 -22.69 14.37
N ALA A 106 -5.74 -21.46 14.81
CA ALA A 106 -5.71 -20.29 13.95
C ALA A 106 -4.64 -20.40 12.84
N ALA A 107 -3.43 -20.85 13.18
CA ALA A 107 -2.36 -21.10 12.22
C ALA A 107 -2.75 -22.17 11.19
N ASN A 108 -3.37 -23.27 11.63
CA ASN A 108 -3.90 -24.31 10.75
C ASN A 108 -5.00 -23.77 9.84
N GLY A 109 -5.85 -22.87 10.35
CA GLY A 109 -6.87 -22.17 9.55
C GLY A 109 -6.29 -21.28 8.47
N VAL A 110 -5.18 -20.58 8.76
CA VAL A 110 -4.43 -19.77 7.80
C VAL A 110 -3.85 -20.64 6.68
N VAL A 111 -3.13 -21.70 7.04
CA VAL A 111 -2.52 -22.63 6.08
C VAL A 111 -3.59 -23.24 5.18
N LEU A 112 -4.67 -23.78 5.76
CA LEU A 112 -5.77 -24.38 4.99
C LEU A 112 -6.42 -23.39 4.02
N THR A 113 -6.59 -22.13 4.43
CA THR A 113 -7.21 -21.11 3.59
C THR A 113 -6.31 -20.74 2.41
N LEU A 114 -5.02 -20.51 2.66
CA LEU A 114 -4.04 -20.18 1.62
C LEU A 114 -3.78 -21.36 0.68
N ASP A 115 -3.83 -22.61 1.17
CA ASP A 115 -3.77 -23.80 0.33
C ASP A 115 -4.96 -23.91 -0.62
N ARG A 116 -6.17 -23.52 -0.18
CA ARG A 116 -7.35 -23.46 -1.07
C ARG A 116 -7.21 -22.37 -2.13
N ILE A 117 -6.72 -21.20 -1.74
CA ILE A 117 -6.43 -20.10 -2.69
C ILE A 117 -5.37 -20.56 -3.71
N ALA A 118 -4.30 -21.22 -3.25
CA ALA A 118 -3.26 -21.77 -4.12
C ALA A 118 -3.79 -22.88 -5.05
N ALA A 119 -4.68 -23.75 -4.57
CA ALA A 119 -5.30 -24.77 -5.40
C ALA A 119 -6.23 -24.15 -6.46
N ALA A 120 -6.99 -23.11 -6.11
CA ALA A 120 -7.82 -22.38 -7.04
C ALA A 120 -6.99 -21.66 -8.11
N SER A 121 -5.85 -21.07 -7.75
CA SER A 121 -4.98 -20.40 -8.74
C SER A 121 -4.38 -21.37 -9.75
N MET A 122 -4.16 -22.64 -9.38
CA MET A 122 -3.71 -23.68 -10.32
C MET A 122 -4.76 -24.06 -11.37
N ALA A 123 -6.04 -23.80 -11.10
CA ALA A 123 -7.15 -24.13 -12.01
C ALA A 123 -7.47 -22.98 -12.98
N VAL A 124 -6.82 -21.82 -12.83
CA VAL A 124 -7.00 -20.68 -13.73
C VAL A 124 -6.24 -20.97 -15.02
N ASP A 125 -6.96 -20.91 -16.15
CA ASP A 125 -6.34 -20.93 -17.46
C ASP A 125 -5.82 -19.52 -17.79
N VAL A 126 -4.53 -19.42 -18.07
CA VAL A 126 -3.84 -18.14 -18.33
C VAL A 126 -3.00 -18.32 -19.58
N GLU A 127 -3.37 -17.58 -20.63
CA GLU A 127 -2.51 -17.46 -21.80
C GLU A 127 -1.24 -16.68 -21.40
N PRO A 128 -0.03 -17.21 -21.68
CA PRO A 128 1.21 -16.52 -21.41
C PRO A 128 1.25 -15.10 -22.02
N VAL A 129 1.63 -14.13 -21.20
CA VAL A 129 1.75 -12.74 -21.69
C VAL A 129 3.07 -12.56 -22.42
N ARG A 130 3.01 -12.02 -23.64
CA ARG A 130 4.17 -11.76 -24.49
C ARG A 130 4.85 -10.45 -24.10
N ASP A 131 6.14 -10.33 -24.43
CA ASP A 131 6.96 -9.17 -24.06
C ASP A 131 6.53 -7.87 -24.77
N ASP A 132 5.88 -7.98 -25.93
CA ASP A 132 5.35 -6.85 -26.70
C ASP A 132 3.95 -6.41 -26.25
N GLN A 133 3.43 -6.97 -25.16
CA GLN A 133 2.08 -6.70 -24.64
C GLN A 133 2.10 -5.91 -23.33
N PHE A 134 0.90 -5.53 -22.92
CA PHE A 134 0.62 -4.85 -21.66
C PHE A 134 -0.35 -5.67 -20.83
N VAL A 135 -0.10 -5.74 -19.52
CA VAL A 135 -1.12 -6.15 -18.56
C VAL A 135 -1.97 -4.92 -18.23
N TYR A 136 -3.27 -5.01 -18.52
CA TYR A 136 -4.26 -4.02 -18.14
C TYR A 136 -4.92 -4.41 -16.83
N VAL A 137 -5.01 -3.47 -15.89
CA VAL A 137 -5.85 -3.62 -14.70
C VAL A 137 -6.71 -2.38 -14.49
N ARG A 138 -8.01 -2.62 -14.31
CA ARG A 138 -9.00 -1.63 -13.89
C ARG A 138 -9.41 -1.90 -12.46
N SER A 139 -9.34 -0.86 -11.63
CA SER A 139 -9.73 -0.94 -10.23
C SER A 139 -10.58 0.26 -9.80
N LEU A 140 -11.34 0.06 -8.73
CA LEU A 140 -11.93 1.13 -7.93
C LEU A 140 -11.01 1.36 -6.73
N VAL A 141 -10.62 2.61 -6.50
CA VAL A 141 -9.67 2.97 -5.45
C VAL A 141 -10.30 4.01 -4.53
N ARG A 142 -9.98 3.92 -3.24
CA ARG A 142 -10.18 4.96 -2.24
C ARG A 142 -8.88 5.11 -1.47
N SER A 143 -8.24 6.25 -1.57
CA SER A 143 -6.96 6.53 -0.91
C SER A 143 -7.05 7.74 0.00
N ASN A 144 -6.06 7.87 0.88
CA ASN A 144 -5.90 9.02 1.76
C ASN A 144 -5.56 10.28 0.94
N GLU A 145 -6.36 11.32 1.09
CA GLU A 145 -6.14 12.66 0.56
C GLU A 145 -5.62 13.64 1.64
N GLY A 146 -5.37 13.12 2.86
CA GLY A 146 -4.73 13.87 3.95
C GLY A 146 -3.24 14.10 3.74
N THR A 147 -2.63 14.87 4.63
CA THR A 147 -1.17 15.05 4.68
C THR A 147 -0.50 13.87 5.40
N PHE A 148 0.79 13.67 5.16
CA PHE A 148 1.58 12.56 5.71
C PHE A 148 1.47 12.43 7.24
N ASP A 149 1.65 13.53 7.97
CA ASP A 149 1.49 13.59 9.44
C ASP A 149 0.10 14.03 9.90
N GLY A 150 -0.85 14.13 8.97
CA GLY A 150 -2.19 14.65 9.22
C GLY A 150 -3.21 13.56 9.50
N THR A 151 -4.41 13.98 9.89
CA THR A 151 -5.55 13.07 9.98
C THR A 151 -5.85 12.49 8.60
N VAL A 152 -6.09 11.18 8.55
CA VAL A 152 -6.55 10.50 7.34
C VAL A 152 -7.85 11.12 6.84
N LYS A 153 -7.86 11.53 5.58
CA LYS A 153 -9.04 12.02 4.87
C LYS A 153 -9.27 11.12 3.68
N LEU A 154 -10.12 10.11 3.85
CA LEU A 154 -10.37 9.15 2.78
C LEU A 154 -11.14 9.82 1.64
N GLY A 155 -10.56 9.79 0.44
CA GLY A 155 -11.13 10.36 -0.76
C GLY A 155 -12.43 9.70 -1.22
N ALA A 156 -13.05 10.33 -2.22
CA ALA A 156 -14.15 9.71 -2.96
C ALA A 156 -13.63 8.50 -3.74
N PRO A 157 -14.43 7.42 -3.89
CA PRO A 157 -14.06 6.34 -4.79
C PRO A 157 -13.84 6.85 -6.21
N HIS A 158 -12.73 6.44 -6.83
CA HIS A 158 -12.40 6.78 -8.21
C HIS A 158 -11.89 5.57 -8.97
N ARG A 159 -12.05 5.60 -10.29
CA ARG A 159 -11.55 4.55 -11.17
C ARG A 159 -10.07 4.77 -11.43
N ARG A 160 -9.29 3.70 -11.35
CA ARG A 160 -7.89 3.64 -11.79
C ARG A 160 -7.75 2.57 -12.86
N GLU A 161 -7.07 2.91 -13.92
CA GLU A 161 -6.71 2.01 -15.01
C GLU A 161 -5.21 2.10 -15.21
N ILE A 162 -4.53 0.96 -15.31
CA ILE A 162 -3.10 0.90 -15.57
C ILE A 162 -2.80 -0.11 -16.67
N TRP A 163 -1.83 0.23 -17.51
CA TRP A 163 -1.21 -0.64 -18.51
C TRP A 163 0.25 -0.82 -18.14
N VAL A 164 0.64 -2.02 -17.72
CA VAL A 164 2.01 -2.35 -17.30
C VAL A 164 2.73 -3.07 -18.44
N SER A 165 3.81 -2.47 -18.93
CA SER A 165 4.62 -3.03 -20.02
C SER A 165 5.25 -4.36 -19.61
N GLN A 166 5.18 -5.35 -20.49
CA GLN A 166 5.82 -6.66 -20.30
C GLN A 166 7.18 -6.77 -20.97
N ASP A 167 7.68 -5.68 -21.56
CA ASP A 167 9.00 -5.64 -22.19
C ASP A 167 10.07 -6.07 -21.18
N SER A 168 10.82 -7.12 -21.53
CA SER A 168 11.87 -7.69 -20.70
C SER A 168 13.14 -6.84 -20.68
N ALA A 169 13.30 -5.93 -21.63
CA ALA A 169 14.44 -5.01 -21.69
C ALA A 169 14.41 -3.99 -20.54
N PRO A 170 15.57 -3.40 -20.18
CA PRO A 170 15.59 -2.25 -19.29
C PRO A 170 14.87 -1.06 -19.93
N ILE A 171 13.75 -0.62 -19.33
CA ILE A 171 12.91 0.47 -19.84
C ILE A 171 12.71 1.56 -18.78
N THR A 172 12.61 2.81 -19.23
CA THR A 172 12.31 3.96 -18.34
C THR A 172 10.81 4.19 -18.20
N ARG A 173 10.04 3.98 -19.27
CA ARG A 173 8.57 4.02 -19.25
C ARG A 173 8.01 2.62 -19.04
N ILE A 174 7.55 2.34 -17.83
CA ILE A 174 7.08 1.01 -17.42
C ILE A 174 5.58 0.82 -17.65
N GLY A 175 4.87 1.87 -18.06
CA GLY A 175 3.45 1.78 -18.33
C GLY A 175 2.77 3.12 -18.56
N VAL A 176 1.44 3.08 -18.50
CA VAL A 176 0.56 4.25 -18.51
C VAL A 176 -0.49 4.06 -17.42
N ILE A 177 -0.83 5.13 -16.73
CA ILE A 177 -1.94 5.17 -15.78
C ILE A 177 -2.99 6.18 -16.24
N ARG A 178 -4.26 5.86 -16.03
CA ARG A 178 -5.40 6.74 -16.22
C ARG A 178 -6.32 6.62 -15.02
N GLU A 179 -6.48 7.71 -14.29
CA GLU A 179 -7.44 7.77 -13.18
C GLU A 179 -8.60 8.68 -13.55
N SER A 180 -9.80 8.39 -13.04
CA SER A 180 -11.00 9.17 -13.33
C SER A 180 -11.96 9.14 -12.16
N GLY A 181 -12.39 10.31 -11.71
CA GLY A 181 -13.33 10.43 -10.60
C GLY A 181 -13.27 11.78 -9.91
N LYS A 182 -14.15 11.97 -8.93
CA LYS A 182 -14.17 13.20 -8.13
C LYS A 182 -12.89 13.29 -7.30
N GLY A 183 -12.19 14.42 -7.35
CA GLY A 183 -10.97 14.65 -6.57
C GLY A 183 -9.69 14.14 -7.22
N VAL A 184 -9.78 13.44 -8.36
CA VAL A 184 -8.62 12.96 -9.11
C VAL A 184 -7.96 14.11 -9.88
N PRO A 185 -6.69 14.45 -9.62
CA PRO A 185 -5.93 15.38 -10.45
C PRO A 185 -5.78 14.83 -11.86
N LEU A 186 -5.81 15.70 -12.88
CA LEU A 186 -5.67 15.28 -14.29
C LEU A 186 -6.65 14.15 -14.68
N SER A 187 -7.85 14.15 -14.07
CA SER A 187 -8.87 13.12 -14.29
C SER A 187 -9.12 12.86 -15.78
N GLY A 188 -9.00 11.60 -16.17
CA GLY A 188 -9.19 11.11 -17.54
C GLY A 188 -7.94 11.21 -18.41
N GLN A 189 -6.90 11.92 -17.98
CA GLN A 189 -5.64 12.01 -18.70
C GLN A 189 -4.84 10.72 -18.55
N ARG A 190 -4.07 10.40 -19.60
CA ARG A 190 -3.13 9.27 -19.63
C ARG A 190 -1.77 9.79 -19.23
N ILE A 191 -1.25 9.30 -18.11
CA ILE A 191 0.02 9.73 -17.54
C ILE A 191 1.03 8.58 -17.72
N PRO A 192 2.18 8.81 -18.37
CA PRO A 192 3.24 7.82 -18.42
C PRO A 192 3.72 7.45 -17.01
N VAL A 193 3.89 6.16 -16.75
CA VAL A 193 4.55 5.66 -15.54
C VAL A 193 6.03 5.53 -15.87
N GLU A 194 6.83 6.43 -15.32
CA GLU A 194 8.28 6.48 -15.53
C GLU A 194 9.01 6.09 -14.25
N THR A 195 10.14 5.40 -14.41
CA THR A 195 11.04 5.06 -13.31
C THR A 195 12.48 5.37 -13.71
N ALA A 196 13.29 5.74 -12.71
CA ALA A 196 14.74 5.75 -12.84
C ALA A 196 15.29 4.39 -12.37
N ALA A 197 16.51 4.03 -12.80
CA ALA A 197 17.21 2.87 -12.29
C ALA A 197 17.34 2.93 -10.75
N PRO A 198 17.38 1.77 -10.05
CA PRO A 198 17.44 1.76 -8.58
C PRO A 198 18.69 2.44 -8.00
N ASP A 199 19.74 2.61 -8.81
CA ASP A 199 20.97 3.31 -8.45
C ASP A 199 20.92 4.83 -8.68
N GLY A 200 19.73 5.39 -8.92
CA GLY A 200 19.53 6.82 -9.14
C GLY A 200 20.04 7.33 -10.48
N SER A 201 20.57 6.46 -11.36
CA SER A 201 21.08 6.89 -12.66
C SER A 201 19.92 7.32 -13.57
N ALA A 202 19.84 8.64 -13.81
CA ALA A 202 18.87 9.21 -14.73
C ALA A 202 19.10 8.65 -16.13
N GLY A 203 18.06 8.02 -16.71
CA GLY A 203 18.06 7.54 -18.09
C GLY A 203 18.51 6.09 -18.30
N GLN A 204 18.97 5.36 -17.27
CA GLN A 204 19.11 3.91 -17.39
C GLN A 204 17.74 3.26 -17.10
N GLY A 205 17.28 2.41 -18.02
CA GLY A 205 16.02 1.70 -17.86
C GLY A 205 16.08 0.72 -16.68
N VAL A 206 14.93 0.44 -16.06
CA VAL A 206 14.84 -0.57 -15.01
C VAL A 206 14.65 -1.95 -15.66
N PRO A 207 15.51 -2.95 -15.37
CA PRO A 207 15.36 -4.30 -15.89
C PRO A 207 14.12 -4.99 -15.31
N ALA A 208 13.67 -6.08 -15.94
CA ALA A 208 12.62 -6.92 -15.37
C ALA A 208 13.12 -7.51 -14.04
N GLY A 209 12.27 -7.48 -13.01
CA GLY A 209 12.73 -7.83 -11.67
C GLY A 209 11.67 -7.66 -10.59
N ILE A 210 12.09 -7.81 -9.33
CA ILE A 210 11.22 -7.71 -8.15
C ILE A 210 10.55 -6.34 -7.97
N ASP A 211 11.10 -5.30 -8.58
CA ASP A 211 10.55 -3.94 -8.58
C ASP A 211 9.93 -3.53 -9.92
N ARG A 212 10.03 -4.40 -10.94
CA ARG A 212 9.35 -4.29 -12.24
C ARG A 212 9.00 -5.70 -12.76
N PRO A 213 7.99 -6.36 -12.15
CA PRO A 213 7.66 -7.73 -12.54
C PRO A 213 7.09 -7.75 -13.95
N THR A 214 7.59 -8.67 -14.77
CA THR A 214 6.99 -9.08 -16.04
C THR A 214 6.51 -10.51 -15.93
N TYR A 215 5.59 -10.94 -16.80
CA TYR A 215 5.10 -12.32 -16.84
C TYR A 215 6.25 -13.33 -16.96
N GLN A 216 7.19 -13.09 -17.88
CA GLN A 216 8.37 -13.96 -18.03
C GLN A 216 9.23 -14.02 -16.76
N TRP A 217 9.47 -12.88 -16.11
CA TRP A 217 10.25 -12.85 -14.87
C TRP A 217 9.53 -13.60 -13.74
N LEU A 218 8.21 -13.40 -13.60
CA LEU A 218 7.36 -14.10 -12.64
C LEU A 218 7.37 -15.61 -12.88
N ALA A 219 7.31 -16.05 -14.15
CA ALA A 219 7.37 -17.46 -14.54
C ALA A 219 8.74 -18.09 -14.23
N GLY A 220 9.80 -17.29 -14.16
CA GLY A 220 11.14 -17.72 -13.76
C GLY A 220 11.35 -17.88 -12.25
N LEU A 221 10.38 -17.48 -11.42
CA LEU A 221 10.49 -17.63 -9.97
C LEU A 221 10.38 -19.11 -9.55
N PRO A 222 11.09 -19.53 -8.48
CA PRO A 222 10.89 -20.85 -7.89
C PRO A 222 9.44 -21.06 -7.46
N THR A 223 8.90 -22.25 -7.73
CA THR A 223 7.56 -22.65 -7.27
C THR A 223 7.60 -23.51 -5.99
N ASP A 224 8.80 -23.88 -5.54
CA ASP A 224 9.01 -24.47 -4.22
C ASP A 224 8.89 -23.39 -3.13
N THR A 225 8.13 -23.69 -2.08
CA THR A 225 7.75 -22.71 -1.05
C THR A 225 8.96 -22.18 -0.29
N ASP A 226 9.90 -23.06 0.07
CA ASP A 226 11.07 -22.69 0.87
C ASP A 226 12.09 -21.92 0.03
N ALA A 227 12.33 -22.36 -1.21
CA ALA A 227 13.19 -21.65 -2.15
C ALA A 227 12.64 -20.26 -2.48
N LEU A 228 11.34 -20.14 -2.75
CA LEU A 228 10.69 -18.86 -3.03
C LEU A 228 10.74 -17.94 -1.80
N ARG A 229 10.45 -18.47 -0.60
CA ARG A 229 10.58 -17.73 0.65
C ARG A 229 12.00 -17.19 0.81
N ALA A 230 13.02 -18.04 0.68
CA ALA A 230 14.41 -17.63 0.82
C ALA A 230 14.77 -16.51 -0.16
N LEU A 231 14.37 -16.65 -1.43
CA LEU A 231 14.58 -15.63 -2.46
C LEU A 231 13.92 -14.30 -2.09
N LEU A 232 12.65 -14.31 -1.67
CA LEU A 232 11.92 -13.08 -1.33
C LEU A 232 12.48 -12.40 -0.08
N TYR A 233 12.90 -13.17 0.93
CA TYR A 233 13.58 -12.62 2.10
C TYR A 233 14.98 -12.08 1.76
N ASP A 234 15.70 -12.65 0.80
CA ASP A 234 16.98 -12.09 0.35
C ASP A 234 16.78 -10.77 -0.41
N ARG A 235 15.81 -10.74 -1.34
CA ARG A 235 15.67 -9.66 -2.33
C ARG A 235 14.80 -8.50 -1.89
N THR A 236 13.92 -8.68 -0.91
CA THR A 236 13.05 -7.58 -0.44
C THR A 236 13.79 -6.72 0.56
N ARG A 237 13.72 -5.39 0.45
CA ARG A 237 14.23 -4.46 1.48
C ARG A 237 13.06 -3.94 2.33
N PRO A 238 13.16 -3.97 3.67
CA PRO A 238 12.18 -3.32 4.52
C PRO A 238 12.29 -1.80 4.40
N LEU A 239 11.14 -1.13 4.57
CA LEU A 239 11.12 0.31 4.84
C LEU A 239 11.55 0.61 6.28
N ASP A 240 11.75 1.89 6.58
CA ASP A 240 12.04 2.35 7.94
C ASP A 240 10.93 1.88 8.91
N ASP A 241 11.35 1.33 10.05
CA ASP A 241 10.50 0.75 11.10
C ASP A 241 9.60 -0.42 10.65
N GLU A 242 9.76 -0.93 9.42
CA GLU A 242 9.05 -2.10 8.89
C GLU A 242 9.80 -3.41 9.23
N SER A 243 9.11 -4.40 9.80
CA SER A 243 9.72 -5.73 9.99
C SER A 243 9.98 -6.40 8.64
N LYS A 244 11.00 -7.28 8.59
CA LYS A 244 11.32 -8.03 7.37
C LYS A 244 10.14 -8.87 6.88
N ASP A 245 9.39 -9.47 7.81
CA ASP A 245 8.19 -10.25 7.53
C ASP A 245 7.08 -9.38 6.92
N GLN A 246 6.90 -8.14 7.38
CA GLN A 246 5.96 -7.20 6.77
C GLN A 246 6.39 -6.83 5.35
N ALA A 247 7.68 -6.53 5.17
CA ALA A 247 8.22 -6.15 3.87
C ALA A 247 7.99 -7.26 2.82
N VAL A 248 8.23 -8.52 3.21
CA VAL A 248 7.98 -9.67 2.33
C VAL A 248 6.49 -9.88 2.08
N PHE A 249 5.63 -9.79 3.11
CA PHE A 249 4.18 -9.86 2.94
C PHE A 249 3.71 -8.81 1.92
N ARG A 250 4.06 -7.53 2.14
CA ARG A 250 3.75 -6.43 1.22
C ARG A 250 4.27 -6.71 -0.19
N LYS A 251 5.53 -7.14 -0.33
CA LYS A 251 6.13 -7.40 -1.65
C LYS A 251 5.38 -8.51 -2.40
N ILE A 252 4.94 -9.57 -1.73
CA ILE A 252 4.11 -10.60 -2.38
C ILE A 252 2.78 -9.99 -2.86
N GLY A 253 2.16 -9.13 -2.06
CA GLY A 253 0.97 -8.37 -2.47
C GLY A 253 1.21 -7.50 -3.70
N ASP A 254 2.35 -6.80 -3.75
CA ASP A 254 2.76 -5.98 -4.90
C ASP A 254 2.96 -6.82 -6.17
N LEU A 255 3.49 -8.05 -6.04
CA LEU A 255 3.70 -8.98 -7.17
C LEU A 255 2.39 -9.58 -7.69
N LEU A 256 1.41 -9.83 -6.80
CA LEU A 256 0.10 -10.37 -7.15
C LEU A 256 -0.86 -9.31 -7.68
N ASN A 257 -0.61 -8.03 -7.37
CA ASN A 257 -1.42 -6.91 -7.81
C ASN A 257 -0.93 -6.39 -9.16
N GLU A 258 -1.85 -5.94 -10.02
CA GLU A 258 -1.51 -5.31 -11.31
C GLU A 258 -0.70 -6.22 -12.26
N THR A 259 -0.79 -7.54 -12.07
CA THR A 259 -0.12 -8.55 -12.89
C THR A 259 -1.10 -9.61 -13.39
N VAL A 260 -0.71 -10.32 -14.45
CA VAL A 260 -1.23 -11.64 -14.79
C VAL A 260 -0.19 -12.63 -14.29
N MET A 261 -0.59 -13.54 -13.40
CA MET A 261 0.33 -14.47 -12.76
C MET A 261 0.30 -15.84 -13.44
N PRO A 262 1.46 -16.44 -13.74
CA PRO A 262 1.50 -17.86 -14.07
C PRO A 262 0.89 -18.68 -12.92
N PRO A 263 -0.02 -19.65 -13.20
CA PRO A 263 -0.79 -20.37 -12.18
C PRO A 263 0.04 -21.00 -11.06
N ALA A 264 1.15 -21.64 -11.43
CA ALA A 264 2.07 -22.28 -10.49
C ALA A 264 2.79 -21.28 -9.57
N ASN A 265 3.13 -20.11 -10.10
CA ASN A 265 3.80 -19.05 -9.36
C ASN A 265 2.83 -18.32 -8.42
N ALA A 266 1.57 -18.11 -8.84
CA ALA A 266 0.51 -17.65 -7.94
C ALA A 266 0.33 -18.61 -6.75
N ALA A 267 0.20 -19.90 -7.03
CA ALA A 267 0.04 -20.92 -6.00
C ALA A 267 1.22 -20.95 -5.01
N ALA A 268 2.44 -20.85 -5.53
CA ALA A 268 3.65 -20.79 -4.71
C ALA A 268 3.68 -19.54 -3.81
N LEU A 269 3.33 -18.36 -4.34
CA LEU A 269 3.27 -17.12 -3.54
C LEU A 269 2.25 -17.24 -2.40
N TYR A 270 1.06 -17.78 -2.64
CA TYR A 270 0.06 -17.97 -1.58
C TYR A 270 0.52 -18.98 -0.51
N ARG A 271 1.17 -20.08 -0.91
CA ARG A 271 1.78 -21.01 0.06
C ARG A 271 2.90 -20.34 0.86
N THR A 272 3.74 -19.53 0.22
CA THR A 272 4.78 -18.76 0.92
C THR A 272 4.19 -17.81 1.94
N VAL A 273 3.07 -17.15 1.65
CA VAL A 273 2.37 -16.27 2.61
C VAL A 273 1.97 -17.02 3.88
N ALA A 274 1.59 -18.30 3.78
CA ALA A 274 1.20 -19.11 4.94
C ALA A 274 2.36 -19.35 5.92
N THR A 275 3.59 -19.24 5.44
CA THR A 275 4.81 -19.39 6.25
C THR A 275 5.26 -18.09 6.91
N ILE A 276 4.65 -16.94 6.58
CA ILE A 276 5.06 -15.64 7.12
C ILE A 276 4.45 -15.46 8.52
N PRO A 277 5.26 -15.18 9.55
CA PRO A 277 4.76 -14.90 10.89
C PRO A 277 3.80 -13.71 10.91
N GLY A 278 2.71 -13.85 11.68
CA GLY A 278 1.72 -12.79 11.91
C GLY A 278 0.57 -12.71 10.91
N VAL A 279 0.57 -13.56 9.87
CA VAL A 279 -0.56 -13.67 8.92
C VAL A 279 -1.78 -14.29 9.62
N ARG A 280 -2.95 -13.72 9.37
CA ARG A 280 -4.24 -14.14 9.94
C ARG A 280 -5.33 -14.17 8.86
N VAL A 281 -6.36 -14.97 9.09
CA VAL A 281 -7.58 -14.97 8.26
C VAL A 281 -8.65 -14.12 8.93
N THR A 282 -9.20 -13.16 8.20
CA THR A 282 -10.42 -12.43 8.53
C THR A 282 -11.59 -13.09 7.78
N PRO A 283 -12.58 -13.68 8.47
CA PRO A 283 -13.64 -14.42 7.79
C PRO A 283 -14.52 -13.58 6.86
N ASP A 284 -14.62 -12.27 7.09
CA ASP A 284 -15.40 -11.34 6.28
C ASP A 284 -14.69 -10.00 6.13
N ALA A 285 -14.31 -9.67 4.90
CA ALA A 285 -13.72 -8.40 4.53
C ALA A 285 -14.44 -7.85 3.29
N THR A 286 -14.50 -6.52 3.17
CA THR A 286 -15.22 -5.83 2.09
C THR A 286 -14.26 -4.96 1.28
N ASP A 287 -14.23 -5.14 -0.04
CA ASP A 287 -13.38 -4.34 -0.94
C ASP A 287 -13.95 -2.92 -1.20
N ALA A 288 -13.25 -2.13 -2.02
CA ALA A 288 -13.71 -0.77 -2.34
C ALA A 288 -15.05 -0.72 -3.10
N ALA A 289 -15.45 -1.80 -3.77
CA ALA A 289 -16.69 -1.93 -4.52
C ALA A 289 -17.85 -2.48 -3.67
N GLY A 290 -17.60 -2.82 -2.40
CA GLY A 290 -18.61 -3.39 -1.51
C GLY A 290 -18.75 -4.92 -1.60
N ARG A 291 -17.87 -5.61 -2.33
CA ARG A 291 -17.90 -7.07 -2.45
C ARG A 291 -17.29 -7.69 -1.19
N HIS A 292 -17.95 -8.71 -0.66
CA HIS A 292 -17.52 -9.44 0.53
C HIS A 292 -16.66 -10.65 0.16
N GLY A 293 -15.63 -10.89 0.97
CA GLY A 293 -14.64 -11.93 0.74
C GLY A 293 -13.98 -12.43 2.01
N ILE A 294 -13.01 -13.32 1.83
CA ILE A 294 -12.11 -13.80 2.88
C ILE A 294 -10.90 -12.86 2.90
N GLY A 295 -10.58 -12.30 4.07
CA GLY A 295 -9.42 -11.46 4.28
C GLY A 295 -8.18 -12.27 4.67
N ILE A 296 -7.03 -12.01 4.05
CA ILE A 296 -5.71 -12.42 4.53
C ILE A 296 -5.02 -11.16 5.05
N THR A 297 -4.77 -11.12 6.35
CA THR A 297 -4.34 -9.92 7.06
C THR A 297 -2.98 -10.10 7.71
N ARG A 298 -2.13 -9.08 7.67
CA ARG A 298 -0.95 -8.97 8.52
C ARG A 298 -0.92 -7.59 9.18
N GLU A 299 -0.64 -7.58 10.48
CA GLU A 299 -0.49 -6.36 11.27
C GLU A 299 0.98 -6.15 11.61
N GLU A 300 1.46 -4.94 11.45
CA GLU A 300 2.82 -4.52 11.74
C GLU A 300 2.83 -3.47 12.84
N THR A 301 3.48 -3.82 13.95
CA THR A 301 3.56 -2.95 15.13
C THR A 301 4.50 -1.78 14.90
N GLY A 302 5.63 -1.98 14.21
CA GLY A 302 6.66 -0.95 14.03
C GLY A 302 6.14 0.28 13.26
N THR A 303 5.44 0.05 12.16
CA THR A 303 4.82 1.11 11.36
C THR A 303 3.37 1.43 11.77
N ALA A 304 2.85 0.74 12.79
CA ALA A 304 1.45 0.81 13.22
C ALA A 304 0.47 0.69 12.04
N THR A 305 0.66 -0.32 11.18
CA THR A 305 -0.18 -0.58 10.01
C THR A 305 -0.79 -1.97 10.03
N ARG A 306 -1.86 -2.16 9.25
CA ARG A 306 -2.43 -3.47 8.96
C ARG A 306 -2.88 -3.51 7.51
N ASP A 307 -2.36 -4.49 6.78
CA ASP A 307 -2.72 -4.77 5.41
C ASP A 307 -3.63 -6.00 5.33
N GLU A 308 -4.65 -5.93 4.49
CA GLU A 308 -5.65 -6.98 4.30
C GLU A 308 -5.90 -7.19 2.80
N TRP A 309 -5.71 -8.42 2.32
CA TRP A 309 -6.05 -8.85 0.96
C TRP A 309 -7.37 -9.59 0.97
N ILE A 310 -8.24 -9.30 0.01
CA ILE A 310 -9.63 -9.76 0.02
C ILE A 310 -9.84 -10.69 -1.16
N PHE A 311 -10.26 -11.92 -0.90
CA PHE A 311 -10.49 -12.95 -1.90
C PHE A 311 -11.97 -13.31 -1.99
N ASP A 312 -12.47 -13.60 -3.19
CA ASP A 312 -13.81 -14.12 -3.37
C ASP A 312 -13.98 -15.43 -2.61
N ARG A 313 -15.13 -15.62 -1.95
CA ARG A 313 -15.37 -16.79 -1.11
C ARG A 313 -15.46 -18.10 -1.89
N ASN A 314 -15.86 -18.01 -3.17
CA ASN A 314 -16.15 -19.16 -4.00
C ASN A 314 -15.01 -19.43 -4.98
N SER A 315 -14.58 -18.40 -5.72
CA SER A 315 -13.53 -18.55 -6.74
C SER A 315 -12.12 -18.36 -6.19
N PHE A 316 -11.97 -17.81 -4.98
CA PHE A 316 -10.68 -17.40 -4.41
C PHE A 316 -9.90 -16.41 -5.27
N THR A 317 -10.57 -15.71 -6.19
CA THR A 317 -9.97 -14.61 -6.96
C THR A 317 -9.70 -13.42 -6.05
N LEU A 318 -8.56 -12.76 -6.21
CA LEU A 318 -8.25 -11.52 -5.49
C LEU A 318 -9.23 -10.42 -5.91
N LEU A 319 -10.08 -9.98 -4.99
CA LEU A 319 -11.04 -8.90 -5.17
C LEU A 319 -10.43 -7.53 -4.95
N GLY A 320 -9.42 -7.42 -4.09
CA GLY A 320 -8.78 -6.14 -3.76
C GLY A 320 -8.04 -6.18 -2.44
N SER A 321 -7.76 -5.00 -1.89
CA SER A 321 -7.00 -4.86 -0.66
C SER A 321 -7.46 -3.66 0.17
N ARG A 322 -7.07 -3.65 1.45
CA ARG A 322 -7.26 -2.54 2.38
C ARG A 322 -6.02 -2.35 3.22
N SER A 323 -5.75 -1.11 3.58
CA SER A 323 -4.69 -0.77 4.52
C SER A 323 -5.20 0.18 5.59
N TYR A 324 -4.80 -0.09 6.83
CA TYR A 324 -5.23 0.60 8.03
C TYR A 324 -4.04 1.09 8.85
N LEU A 325 -4.22 2.20 9.56
CA LEU A 325 -3.34 2.60 10.67
C LEU A 325 -3.88 1.99 11.97
N THR A 326 -3.07 1.19 12.69
CA THR A 326 -3.51 0.40 13.87
C THR A 326 -3.32 1.09 15.22
N HIS A 327 -2.57 2.19 15.32
CA HIS A 327 -2.55 3.02 16.53
C HIS A 327 -2.10 4.44 16.20
N THR A 328 -3.00 5.42 16.33
CA THR A 328 -2.62 6.84 16.44
C THR A 328 -3.19 7.33 17.76
N THR A 329 -2.37 8.03 18.55
CA THR A 329 -2.78 8.61 19.83
C THR A 329 -4.07 9.42 19.64
N GLY A 330 -5.19 8.96 20.23
CA GLY A 330 -6.46 9.68 20.26
C GLY A 330 -7.54 9.31 19.22
N THR A 331 -7.36 8.27 18.39
CA THR A 331 -8.40 7.86 17.41
C THR A 331 -8.91 6.41 17.63
N ARG A 332 -10.16 6.13 17.21
CA ARG A 332 -10.84 4.81 17.24
C ARG A 332 -9.98 3.69 16.62
N PRO A 333 -10.22 2.40 17.01
CA PRO A 333 -9.48 1.25 16.49
C PRO A 333 -9.49 1.21 14.96
N SER A 334 -8.29 1.17 14.38
CA SER A 334 -7.98 1.02 12.94
C SER A 334 -8.60 2.07 11.99
N THR A 335 -7.79 3.06 11.56
CA THR A 335 -8.20 4.07 10.56
C THR A 335 -7.88 3.59 9.15
N LEU A 336 -8.90 3.40 8.30
CA LEU A 336 -8.73 3.03 6.89
C LEU A 336 -8.12 4.18 6.09
N TYR A 337 -6.97 3.96 5.45
CA TYR A 337 -6.32 4.96 4.61
C TYR A 337 -6.19 4.54 3.14
N ASN A 338 -6.38 3.26 2.83
CA ASN A 338 -6.40 2.77 1.46
C ASN A 338 -7.39 1.60 1.30
N SER A 339 -8.12 1.57 0.19
CA SER A 339 -8.98 0.46 -0.19
C SER A 339 -9.05 0.36 -1.71
N THR A 340 -8.93 -0.85 -2.23
CA THR A 340 -8.99 -1.15 -3.67
C THR A 340 -10.01 -2.24 -3.95
N ALA A 341 -10.52 -2.27 -5.18
CA ALA A 341 -11.27 -3.37 -5.74
C ALA A 341 -10.80 -3.59 -7.18
N VAL A 342 -10.25 -4.76 -7.50
CA VAL A 342 -9.91 -5.19 -8.85
C VAL A 342 -11.20 -5.50 -9.59
N LEU A 343 -11.49 -4.73 -10.63
CA LEU A 343 -12.71 -4.87 -11.43
C LEU A 343 -12.47 -5.70 -12.67
N GLU A 344 -11.28 -5.56 -13.27
CA GLU A 344 -10.93 -6.22 -14.51
C GLU A 344 -9.41 -6.33 -14.61
N THR A 345 -8.94 -7.47 -15.11
CA THR A 345 -7.55 -7.72 -15.48
C THR A 345 -7.55 -8.35 -16.85
N GLY A 346 -6.63 -7.96 -17.73
CA GLY A 346 -6.48 -8.58 -19.03
C GLY A 346 -5.17 -8.23 -19.71
N VAL A 347 -4.98 -8.79 -20.90
CA VAL A 347 -3.79 -8.58 -21.73
C VAL A 347 -4.19 -7.84 -22.99
N VAL A 348 -3.42 -6.81 -23.35
CA VAL A 348 -3.66 -5.99 -24.55
C VAL A 348 -2.36 -5.73 -25.29
N ASP A 349 -2.42 -5.63 -26.62
CA ASP A 349 -1.24 -5.38 -27.45
C ASP A 349 -0.77 -3.91 -27.43
N ARG A 350 -1.59 -3.00 -26.90
CA ARG A 350 -1.29 -1.57 -26.86
C ARG A 350 -1.78 -0.94 -25.56
N ASP A 351 -1.00 0.00 -25.05
CA ASP A 351 -1.32 0.73 -23.82
C ASP A 351 -2.57 1.63 -23.91
N ASP A 352 -3.19 1.78 -25.08
CA ASP A 352 -4.40 2.58 -25.34
C ASP A 352 -5.67 1.75 -25.56
N ARG A 353 -5.58 0.43 -25.40
CA ARG A 353 -6.71 -0.51 -25.54
C ARG A 353 -7.13 -1.07 -24.19
N VAL A 354 -8.39 -1.43 -24.07
CA VAL A 354 -8.91 -2.22 -22.95
C VAL A 354 -9.24 -3.62 -23.47
N PRO A 355 -9.23 -4.66 -22.62
CA PRO A 355 -9.70 -5.98 -23.02
C PRO A 355 -11.10 -5.89 -23.61
N THR A 356 -11.35 -6.67 -24.66
CA THR A 356 -12.72 -6.87 -25.17
C THR A 356 -13.45 -7.80 -24.21
N GLU A 357 -14.67 -7.44 -23.80
CA GLU A 357 -15.56 -8.40 -23.14
C GLU A 357 -15.86 -9.53 -24.13
N GLU A 358 -15.44 -10.76 -23.81
CA GLU A 358 -15.81 -11.98 -24.56
C GLU A 358 -17.23 -12.45 -24.22
#